data_AF-A0A9P6FRC6-F1
#
_entry.id   AF-A0A9P6FRC6-F1
#
_cell.length_a   1.000
_cell.length_b   1.000
_cell.length_c   1.000
_cell.angle_alpha   90.00
_cell.angle_beta   90.00
_cell.angle_gamma   90.00
#
_symmetry.space_group_name_H-M   'P 1'
#
loop_
_entity.id
_entity.type
_entity.pdbx_description
1 polymer ?
#
loop_
_entity_poly.entity_id
_entity_poly.type
_entity_poly.pdbx_seq_one_letter_code
_entity_poly.pdbx_strand_id
1 'polypeptide(L)'
;MAVEYLAGATDAFWWRANNYFMYFNPQTNVWQFLPTDFDYTFGNGNRPETFTKYRDFGQRLPNGKRPYYPLVDKLIYENKEINQKFENILITITKGVFNSAVLNARIDAYVKQIEADVVWDYEIDRSNRPGRDRGWTKADFYKSLDAHVKSTYQGLKPWIKGRAETVTKQLGTSA
;
A
#
# COMPACT_ATOMS: atom_id res chain seq x y z
N MET A 1 7.48 -7.24 -1.13
CA MET A 1 8.45 -6.13 -1.04
C MET A 1 8.13 -4.92 -1.92
N ALA A 2 8.26 -4.95 -3.26
CA ALA A 2 8.01 -3.74 -4.06
C ALA A 2 6.57 -3.20 -3.90
N VAL A 3 5.57 -4.10 -3.98
CA VAL A 3 4.15 -3.75 -3.76
C VAL A 3 3.89 -3.24 -2.35
N GLU A 4 4.59 -3.73 -1.32
CA GLU A 4 4.44 -3.24 0.06
C GLU A 4 4.87 -1.76 0.15
N TYR A 5 5.97 -1.39 -0.50
CA TYR A 5 6.37 0.02 -0.57
C TYR A 5 5.37 0.87 -1.38
N LEU A 6 4.95 0.39 -2.56
CA LEU A 6 4.00 1.11 -3.42
C LEU A 6 2.64 1.33 -2.73
N ALA A 7 2.11 0.30 -2.07
CA ALA A 7 0.86 0.38 -1.35
C ALA A 7 1.00 1.19 -0.04
N GLY A 8 2.22 1.44 0.45
CA GLY A 8 2.41 1.99 1.79
C GLY A 8 1.96 1.01 2.86
N ALA A 9 2.33 -0.26 2.70
CA ALA A 9 2.04 -1.34 3.63
C ALA A 9 2.94 -1.27 4.86
N THR A 10 2.56 -0.37 5.74
CA THR A 10 3.33 0.01 6.93
C THR A 10 3.29 -1.02 8.07
N ASP A 11 2.40 -2.01 7.98
CA ASP A 11 2.38 -3.19 8.87
C ASP A 11 3.10 -4.40 8.24
N ALA A 12 3.58 -4.26 7.00
CA ALA A 12 4.27 -5.34 6.30
C ALA A 12 5.78 -5.37 6.64
N PHE A 13 6.55 -6.15 5.87
CA PHE A 13 7.92 -6.50 6.21
C PHE A 13 8.84 -5.28 6.46
N TRP A 14 8.73 -4.26 5.59
CA TRP A 14 9.56 -3.06 5.63
C TRP A 14 9.51 -2.29 6.95
N TRP A 15 8.48 -2.52 7.78
CA TRP A 15 8.26 -1.66 8.93
C TRP A 15 7.78 -2.35 10.21
N ARG A 16 6.82 -3.26 10.18
CA ARG A 16 6.44 -4.00 11.41
C ARG A 16 6.86 -5.46 11.37
N ALA A 17 7.32 -5.93 10.22
CA ALA A 17 7.72 -7.33 10.03
C ALA A 17 6.59 -8.30 10.42
N ASN A 18 5.36 -7.98 10.03
CA ASN A 18 4.18 -8.79 10.34
C ASN A 18 3.60 -9.46 9.09
N ASN A 19 2.91 -8.72 8.23
CA ASN A 19 2.01 -9.25 7.19
C ASN A 19 2.71 -9.97 6.02
N TYR A 20 3.35 -11.11 6.27
CA TYR A 20 3.97 -11.97 5.27
C TYR A 20 4.05 -13.44 5.72
N PHE A 21 4.18 -14.33 4.73
CA PHE A 21 4.58 -15.71 4.93
C PHE A 21 5.91 -15.97 4.20
N MET A 22 6.62 -17.00 4.65
CA MET A 22 7.78 -17.57 3.97
C MET A 22 7.45 -19.00 3.57
N TYR A 23 7.60 -19.30 2.29
CA TYR A 23 7.39 -20.64 1.77
C TYR A 23 8.69 -21.18 1.21
N PHE A 24 9.12 -22.36 1.68
CA PHE A 24 10.25 -23.06 1.09
C PHE A 24 9.75 -23.96 -0.03
N ASN A 25 10.14 -23.66 -1.27
CA ASN A 25 9.77 -24.49 -2.41
C ASN A 25 10.75 -25.67 -2.53
N PRO A 26 10.31 -26.93 -2.30
CA PRO A 26 11.19 -28.09 -2.31
C PRO A 26 11.68 -28.47 -3.72
N GLN A 27 11.01 -28.02 -4.79
CA GLN A 27 11.41 -28.32 -6.16
C GLN A 27 12.59 -27.46 -6.62
N THR A 28 12.63 -26.21 -6.17
CA THR A 28 13.65 -25.23 -6.56
C THR A 28 14.66 -24.94 -5.45
N ASN A 29 14.48 -25.53 -4.26
CA ASN A 29 15.33 -25.35 -3.08
C ASN A 29 15.55 -23.85 -2.72
N VAL A 30 14.50 -23.04 -2.84
CA VAL A 30 14.54 -21.59 -2.55
C VAL A 30 13.36 -21.16 -1.70
N TRP A 31 13.63 -20.20 -0.81
CA TRP A 31 12.62 -19.51 -0.03
C TRP A 31 11.92 -18.44 -0.87
N GLN A 32 10.60 -18.41 -0.78
CA GLN A 32 9.73 -17.45 -1.44
C GLN A 32 9.02 -16.59 -0.40
N PHE A 33 9.03 -15.28 -0.63
CA PHE A 33 8.36 -14.30 0.21
C PHE A 33 6.95 -14.04 -0.31
N LEU A 34 5.95 -14.14 0.55
CA LEU A 34 4.54 -13.99 0.21
C LEU A 34 3.92 -12.88 1.08
N PRO A 35 3.72 -11.65 0.55
CA PRO A 35 3.09 -10.60 1.33
C PRO A 35 1.59 -10.86 1.47
N THR A 36 1.01 -10.49 2.61
CA THR A 36 -0.43 -10.64 2.87
C THR A 36 -1.00 -9.35 3.47
N ASP A 37 -2.31 -9.32 3.69
CA ASP A 37 -3.03 -8.36 4.53
C ASP A 37 -2.71 -6.88 4.22
N PHE A 38 -3.30 -6.41 3.11
CA PHE A 38 -3.12 -5.06 2.55
C PHE A 38 -4.32 -4.13 2.81
N ASP A 39 -5.16 -4.41 3.81
CA ASP A 39 -6.34 -3.58 4.13
C ASP A 39 -5.97 -2.19 4.67
N TYR A 40 -4.85 -2.07 5.39
CA TYR A 40 -4.31 -0.82 5.93
C TYR A 40 -3.26 -0.18 5.02
N THR A 41 -3.62 0.01 3.75
CA THR A 41 -2.73 0.53 2.70
C THR A 41 -3.42 1.58 1.82
N PHE A 42 -2.74 2.07 0.78
CA PHE A 42 -3.23 3.07 -0.17
C PHE A 42 -3.76 4.36 0.45
N GLY A 43 -3.02 4.91 1.43
CA GLY A 43 -3.42 6.13 2.13
C GLY A 43 -4.42 5.88 3.25
N ASN A 44 -4.83 4.63 3.50
CA ASN A 44 -5.52 4.27 4.74
C ASN A 44 -4.57 4.37 5.93
N GLY A 45 -5.09 4.90 7.03
CA GLY A 45 -4.35 5.16 8.26
C GLY A 45 -3.84 6.57 8.43
N ASN A 46 -3.64 6.99 9.67
CA ASN A 46 -3.20 8.35 10.01
C ASN A 46 -1.68 8.40 10.16
N ARG A 47 -0.93 8.54 9.05
CA ARG A 47 0.54 8.54 9.10
C ARG A 47 1.17 9.67 8.27
N PRO A 48 2.17 10.39 8.82
CA PRO A 48 2.76 11.58 8.19
C PRO A 48 3.77 11.29 7.06
N GLU A 49 4.29 10.07 6.96
CA GLU A 49 5.26 9.70 5.91
C GLU A 49 4.55 9.37 4.59
N THR A 50 4.20 10.42 3.85
CA THR A 50 3.66 10.27 2.50
C THR A 50 4.71 10.53 1.44
N PHE A 51 4.70 9.68 0.42
CA PHE A 51 5.49 9.87 -0.79
C PHE A 51 7.01 9.99 -0.56
N THR A 52 7.51 9.34 0.49
CA THR A 52 8.95 9.16 0.72
C THR A 52 9.56 8.23 -0.34
N LYS A 53 10.87 8.38 -0.58
CA LYS A 53 11.63 7.43 -1.40
C LYS A 53 11.65 6.05 -0.74
N TYR A 54 11.82 4.98 -1.51
CA TYR A 54 11.85 3.63 -0.91
C TYR A 54 12.95 3.47 0.14
N ARG A 55 14.08 4.17 0.00
CA ARG A 55 15.19 4.16 0.98
C ARG A 55 14.80 4.77 2.33
N ASP A 56 13.86 5.71 2.31
CA ASP A 56 13.35 6.39 3.49
C ASP A 56 12.09 5.72 4.07
N PHE A 57 11.57 4.70 3.40
CA PHE A 57 10.36 4.01 3.82
C PHE A 57 10.58 3.22 5.12
N GLY A 58 9.68 3.46 6.09
CA GLY A 58 9.65 2.74 7.37
C GLY A 58 10.59 3.31 8.43
N GLN A 59 11.20 4.49 8.21
CA GLN A 59 11.92 5.20 9.26
C GLN A 59 10.96 5.46 10.45
N ARG A 60 11.41 5.23 11.70
CA ARG A 60 10.54 5.30 12.91
C ARG A 60 10.99 6.31 13.91
N LEU A 61 12.29 6.48 14.01
CA LEU A 61 12.87 7.08 15.18
C LEU A 61 13.01 8.59 14.95
N PRO A 62 12.69 9.43 15.94
CA PRO A 62 12.87 10.89 15.86
C PRO A 62 14.29 11.34 15.48
N ASN A 63 15.27 10.44 15.64
CA ASN A 63 16.67 10.63 15.24
C ASN A 63 16.98 10.12 13.81
N GLY A 64 15.96 9.80 13.01
CA GLY A 64 16.09 9.28 11.65
C GLY A 64 16.49 7.79 11.56
N LYS A 65 16.67 7.09 12.69
CA LYS A 65 17.08 5.68 12.66
C LYS A 65 15.88 4.77 12.35
N ARG A 66 16.10 3.79 11.49
CA ARG A 66 15.15 2.70 11.20
C ARG A 66 15.56 1.46 11.99
N PRO A 67 14.62 0.64 12.51
CA PRO A 67 14.96 -0.71 12.94
C PRO A 67 15.60 -1.51 11.79
N TYR A 68 16.43 -2.49 12.14
CA TYR A 68 17.11 -3.32 11.17
C TYR A 68 16.19 -4.46 10.71
N TYR A 69 15.97 -4.56 9.39
CA TYR A 69 15.17 -5.59 8.73
C TYR A 69 16.06 -6.36 7.74
N PRO A 70 16.59 -7.53 8.12
CA PRO A 70 17.67 -8.20 7.40
C PRO A 70 17.45 -8.35 5.89
N LEU A 71 16.24 -8.72 5.45
CA LEU A 71 15.96 -8.88 4.01
C LEU A 71 15.96 -7.55 3.25
N VAL A 72 15.53 -6.44 3.87
CA VAL A 72 15.56 -5.12 3.22
C VAL A 72 16.97 -4.56 3.29
N ASP A 73 17.58 -4.55 4.47
CA ASP A 73 18.91 -3.97 4.67
C ASP A 73 19.99 -4.73 3.88
N LYS A 74 20.11 -6.06 4.05
CA LYS A 74 21.14 -6.83 3.35
C LYS A 74 20.88 -6.98 1.86
N LEU A 75 19.66 -7.36 1.48
CA LEU A 75 19.38 -7.70 0.08
C LEU A 75 19.07 -6.46 -0.73
N ILE A 76 18.22 -5.55 -0.25
CA ILE A 76 17.80 -4.42 -1.07
C ILE A 76 18.76 -3.24 -0.93
N TYR A 77 19.26 -2.91 0.26
CA TYR A 77 20.02 -1.66 0.45
C TYR A 77 21.53 -1.82 0.28
N GLU A 78 22.11 -2.87 0.85
CA GLU A 78 23.56 -3.10 0.87
C GLU A 78 24.07 -3.82 -0.39
N ASN A 79 23.25 -4.69 -1.00
CA ASN A 79 23.64 -5.42 -2.22
C ASN A 79 23.27 -4.61 -3.48
N LYS A 80 24.29 -4.13 -4.21
CA LYS A 80 24.12 -3.28 -5.41
C LYS A 80 23.33 -3.96 -6.53
N GLU A 81 23.57 -5.24 -6.80
CA GLU A 81 22.91 -5.97 -7.89
C GLU A 81 21.43 -6.18 -7.59
N ILE A 82 21.12 -6.63 -6.37
CA ILE A 82 19.73 -6.81 -5.95
C ILE A 82 19.02 -5.46 -5.84
N ASN A 83 19.71 -4.40 -5.41
CA ASN A 83 19.16 -3.05 -5.40
C ASN A 83 18.74 -2.61 -6.81
N GLN A 84 19.61 -2.78 -7.80
CA GLN A 84 19.30 -2.45 -9.19
C GLN A 84 18.10 -3.26 -9.70
N LYS A 85 18.06 -4.56 -9.37
CA LYS A 85 16.92 -5.43 -9.73
C LYS A 85 15.62 -4.96 -9.07
N PHE A 86 15.68 -4.56 -7.81
CA PHE A 86 14.53 -4.03 -7.09
C PHE A 86 14.02 -2.72 -7.72
N GLU A 87 14.92 -1.79 -8.06
CA GLU A 87 14.56 -0.54 -8.74
C GLU A 87 13.93 -0.80 -10.11
N ASN A 88 14.47 -1.75 -10.88
CA ASN A 88 13.88 -2.16 -12.15
C ASN A 88 12.47 -2.73 -11.97
N ILE A 89 12.27 -3.63 -10.99
CA ILE A 89 10.94 -4.17 -10.65
C ILE A 89 9.98 -3.05 -10.26
N LEU A 90 10.44 -2.10 -9.45
CA LEU A 90 9.64 -0.98 -9.00
C LEU A 90 9.18 -0.10 -10.18
N ILE A 91 10.08 0.21 -11.12
CA ILE A 91 9.75 0.93 -12.37
C ILE A 91 8.76 0.12 -13.22
N THR A 92 9.02 -1.18 -13.42
CA THR A 92 8.16 -2.06 -14.23
C THR A 92 6.74 -2.11 -13.66
N ILE A 93 6.58 -2.27 -12.34
CA ILE A 93 5.27 -2.30 -11.70
C ILE A 93 4.59 -0.93 -11.83
N THR A 94 5.29 0.17 -11.53
CA THR A 94 4.72 1.52 -11.63
C THR A 94 4.23 1.85 -13.04
N LYS A 95 5.06 1.64 -14.06
CA LYS A 95 4.69 1.92 -15.45
C LYS A 95 3.63 0.96 -16.00
N GLY A 96 3.69 -0.31 -15.58
CA GLY A 96 2.79 -1.34 -16.07
C GLY A 96 1.42 -1.30 -15.41
N VAL A 97 1.36 -1.44 -14.08
CA VAL A 97 0.11 -1.71 -13.36
C VAL A 97 -0.18 -0.77 -12.20
N PHE A 98 0.82 -0.14 -11.58
CA PHE A 98 0.63 0.77 -10.45
C PHE A 98 0.67 2.23 -10.91
N ASN A 99 -0.34 2.62 -11.68
CA ASN A 99 -0.53 4.00 -12.13
C ASN A 99 -2.03 4.29 -12.28
N SER A 100 -2.38 5.58 -12.33
CA SER A 100 -3.77 6.03 -12.38
C SER A 100 -4.51 5.55 -13.62
N ALA A 101 -3.83 5.42 -14.77
CA ALA A 101 -4.49 4.98 -16.01
C ALA A 101 -5.00 3.54 -15.91
N VAL A 102 -4.28 2.67 -15.20
CA VAL A 102 -4.66 1.26 -15.01
C VAL A 102 -5.52 1.07 -13.76
N LEU A 103 -5.07 1.54 -12.59
CA LEU A 103 -5.74 1.22 -11.33
C LEU A 103 -7.05 1.99 -11.15
N ASN A 104 -7.21 3.21 -11.66
CA ASN A 104 -8.47 3.92 -11.49
C ASN A 104 -9.62 3.17 -12.17
N ALA A 105 -9.41 2.63 -13.36
CA ALA A 105 -10.41 1.82 -14.06
C ALA A 105 -10.77 0.55 -13.25
N ARG A 106 -9.78 -0.09 -12.61
CA ARG A 106 -10.04 -1.26 -11.75
C ARG A 106 -10.80 -0.88 -10.48
N ILE A 107 -10.46 0.25 -9.87
CA ILE A 107 -11.16 0.79 -8.70
C ILE A 107 -12.62 1.09 -9.05
N ASP A 108 -12.85 1.78 -10.16
CA ASP A 108 -14.21 2.15 -10.59
C ASP A 108 -15.05 0.90 -10.88
N ALA A 109 -14.44 -0.15 -11.46
CA ALA A 109 -15.11 -1.44 -11.65
C ALA A 109 -15.48 -2.11 -10.32
N TYR A 110 -14.60 -2.08 -9.32
CA TYR A 110 -14.92 -2.62 -7.99
C TYR A 110 -15.97 -1.81 -7.25
N VAL A 111 -15.91 -0.48 -7.32
CA VAL A 111 -16.94 0.40 -6.75
C VAL A 111 -18.28 0.02 -7.34
N LYS A 112 -18.40 -0.02 -8.68
CA LYS A 112 -19.63 -0.44 -9.35
C LYS A 112 -20.10 -1.84 -8.94
N GLN A 113 -19.17 -2.76 -8.71
CA GLN A 113 -19.50 -4.14 -8.32
C GLN A 113 -20.12 -4.21 -6.91
N ILE A 114 -19.61 -3.44 -5.94
CA ILE A 114 -20.01 -3.54 -4.52
C ILE A 114 -20.96 -2.43 -4.07
N GLU A 115 -21.20 -1.42 -4.90
CA GLU A 115 -21.95 -0.21 -4.53
C GLU A 115 -23.35 -0.54 -4.00
N ALA A 116 -24.08 -1.44 -4.66
CA ALA A 116 -25.42 -1.82 -4.22
C ALA A 116 -25.40 -2.47 -2.82
N ASP A 117 -24.42 -3.34 -2.55
CA ASP A 117 -24.26 -3.99 -1.24
C ASP A 117 -23.87 -2.99 -0.15
N VAL A 118 -23.00 -2.02 -0.48
CA VAL A 118 -22.63 -0.94 0.46
C VAL A 118 -23.84 -0.07 0.79
N VAL A 119 -24.64 0.32 -0.21
CA VAL A 119 -25.85 1.12 0.00
C VAL A 119 -26.85 0.36 0.87
N TRP A 120 -27.11 -0.90 0.53
CA TRP A 120 -27.99 -1.77 1.29
C TRP A 120 -27.55 -1.96 2.73
N ASP A 121 -26.24 -2.16 2.99
CA ASP A 121 -25.72 -2.35 4.36
C ASP A 121 -26.00 -1.13 5.26
N TYR A 122 -25.96 0.08 4.71
CA TYR A 122 -26.29 1.32 5.44
C TYR A 122 -27.80 1.54 5.67
N GLU A 123 -28.68 0.78 5.01
CA GLU A 123 -30.13 0.86 5.20
C GLU A 123 -30.64 -0.08 6.30
N ILE A 124 -29.79 -0.99 6.78
CA ILE A 124 -30.14 -1.96 7.82
C ILE A 124 -30.28 -1.24 9.18
N ASP A 125 -31.46 -1.34 9.79
CA ASP A 125 -31.65 -0.90 11.18
C ASP A 125 -30.91 -1.83 12.15
N ARG A 126 -29.81 -1.30 12.71
CA ARG A 126 -28.96 -1.99 13.69
C ARG A 126 -29.24 -1.56 15.13
N SER A 127 -30.27 -0.75 15.39
CA SER A 127 -30.60 -0.20 16.72
C SER A 127 -30.74 -1.28 17.81
N ASN A 128 -31.31 -2.43 17.46
CA ASN A 128 -31.52 -3.55 18.39
C ASN A 128 -30.29 -4.45 18.58
N ARG A 129 -29.25 -4.31 17.75
CA ARG A 129 -28.00 -5.07 17.82
C ARG A 129 -26.82 -4.18 17.42
N PRO A 130 -26.51 -3.15 18.22
CA PRO A 130 -25.47 -2.20 17.84
C PRO A 130 -24.11 -2.92 17.86
N GLY A 131 -23.54 -3.10 16.66
CA GLY A 131 -22.14 -3.48 16.49
C GLY A 131 -21.21 -2.31 16.79
N ARG A 132 -19.91 -2.49 16.57
CA ARG A 132 -18.95 -1.38 16.63
C ARG A 132 -19.23 -0.40 15.49
N ASP A 133 -19.67 0.80 15.82
CA ASP A 133 -19.81 1.91 14.88
C ASP A 133 -18.59 2.83 14.94
N ARG A 134 -18.02 3.13 13.76
CA ARG A 134 -16.93 4.10 13.58
C ARG A 134 -17.43 5.41 12.93
N GLY A 135 -18.74 5.57 12.86
CA GLY A 135 -19.48 6.70 12.31
C GLY A 135 -19.40 6.84 10.80
N TRP A 136 -18.91 5.84 10.06
CA TRP A 136 -18.78 5.89 8.58
C TRP A 136 -20.13 6.09 7.94
N THR A 137 -20.15 6.91 6.90
CA THR A 137 -21.36 7.22 6.13
C THR A 137 -21.24 6.66 4.72
N LYS A 138 -22.38 6.47 4.06
CA LYS A 138 -22.41 6.18 2.62
C LYS A 138 -21.63 7.22 1.80
N ALA A 139 -21.66 8.49 2.18
CA ALA A 139 -20.90 9.54 1.48
C ALA A 139 -19.38 9.36 1.62
N ASP A 140 -18.92 8.85 2.78
CA ASP A 140 -17.50 8.57 3.01
C ASP A 140 -16.95 7.49 2.06
N PHE A 141 -17.77 6.49 1.69
CA PHE A 141 -17.39 5.45 0.72
C PHE A 141 -16.89 6.08 -0.60
N TYR A 142 -17.69 6.96 -1.20
CA TYR A 142 -17.31 7.66 -2.43
C TYR A 142 -16.17 8.66 -2.21
N LYS A 143 -16.27 9.46 -1.14
CA LYS A 143 -15.28 10.51 -0.87
C LYS A 143 -13.88 9.94 -0.63
N SER A 144 -13.77 8.77 -0.02
CA SER A 144 -12.49 8.10 0.25
C SER A 144 -11.72 7.69 -1.01
N LEU A 145 -12.35 7.68 -2.18
CA LEU A 145 -11.67 7.42 -3.45
C LEU A 145 -10.74 8.57 -3.83
N ASP A 146 -11.14 9.81 -3.54
CA ASP A 146 -10.53 11.03 -4.08
C ASP A 146 -9.96 11.97 -3.00
N ALA A 147 -10.35 11.79 -1.74
CA ALA A 147 -9.97 12.70 -0.67
C ALA A 147 -9.74 11.99 0.67
N HIS A 148 -9.06 12.71 1.56
CA HIS A 148 -8.99 12.37 2.97
C HIS A 148 -10.40 12.26 3.58
N VAL A 149 -10.62 11.17 4.28
CA VAL A 149 -11.80 10.94 5.12
C VAL A 149 -11.38 10.26 6.43
N LYS A 150 -11.66 10.94 7.54
CA LYS A 150 -11.49 10.42 8.91
C LYS A 150 -10.08 9.87 9.18
N SER A 151 -9.95 8.55 9.26
CA SER A 151 -8.69 7.88 9.60
C SER A 151 -7.82 7.59 8.39
N THR A 152 -8.29 7.84 7.17
CA THR A 152 -7.43 7.79 5.97
C THR A 152 -6.57 9.04 5.97
N TYR A 153 -5.31 8.98 5.55
CA TYR A 153 -4.51 10.17 5.32
C TYR A 153 -4.83 10.80 3.97
N GLN A 154 -5.12 9.98 2.96
CA GLN A 154 -5.38 10.40 1.59
C GLN A 154 -6.37 9.47 0.89
N GLY A 155 -7.02 9.97 -0.15
CA GLY A 155 -7.88 9.14 -0.99
C GLY A 155 -7.09 8.10 -1.79
N LEU A 156 -7.75 7.00 -2.13
CA LEU A 156 -7.16 5.85 -2.83
C LEU A 156 -6.51 6.24 -4.17
N LYS A 157 -7.23 6.98 -5.04
CA LYS A 157 -6.72 7.40 -6.36
C LYS A 157 -5.57 8.42 -6.24
N PRO A 158 -5.67 9.47 -5.40
CA PRO A 158 -4.54 10.36 -5.14
C PRO A 158 -3.30 9.64 -4.58
N TRP A 159 -3.45 8.62 -3.74
CA TRP A 159 -2.32 7.82 -3.26
C TRP A 159 -1.57 7.17 -4.42
N ILE A 160 -2.30 6.48 -5.31
CA ILE A 160 -1.73 5.80 -6.47
C ILE A 160 -0.96 6.79 -7.34
N LYS A 161 -1.58 7.92 -7.66
CA LYS A 161 -0.96 8.99 -8.45
C LYS A 161 0.34 9.47 -7.79
N GLY A 162 0.26 9.93 -6.54
CA GLY A 162 1.41 10.53 -5.86
C GLY A 162 2.56 9.54 -5.66
N ARG A 163 2.26 8.26 -5.40
CA ARG A 163 3.30 7.23 -5.25
C ARG A 163 3.95 6.89 -6.58
N ALA A 164 3.18 6.77 -7.65
CA ALA A 164 3.73 6.57 -9.00
C ALA A 164 4.66 7.74 -9.38
N GLU A 165 4.21 8.98 -9.20
CA GLU A 165 5.02 10.18 -9.44
C GLU A 165 6.31 10.21 -8.59
N THR A 166 6.23 9.77 -7.34
CA THR A 166 7.39 9.66 -6.44
C THR A 166 8.44 8.70 -6.98
N VAL A 167 8.03 7.51 -7.41
CA VAL A 167 8.95 6.49 -7.97
C VAL A 167 9.59 7.02 -9.25
N THR A 168 8.77 7.56 -10.14
CA THR A 168 9.18 8.17 -11.40
C THR A 168 10.25 9.24 -11.18
N LYS A 169 10.00 10.18 -10.27
CA LYS A 169 10.94 11.25 -9.89
C LYS A 169 12.19 10.70 -9.21
N GLN A 170 12.05 9.72 -8.32
CA GLN A 170 13.16 9.13 -7.58
C GLN A 170 14.16 8.43 -8.50
N LEU A 171 13.66 7.68 -9.49
CA LEU A 171 14.47 6.80 -10.34
C LEU A 171 14.75 7.37 -11.73
N GLY A 172 14.45 8.66 -11.95
CA GLY A 172 14.79 9.37 -13.19
C GLY A 172 14.07 8.85 -14.44
N THR A 173 12.83 8.38 -14.29
CA THR A 173 12.00 7.96 -15.42
C THR A 173 10.85 8.94 -15.63
N SER A 174 10.23 9.01 -16.81
CA SER A 174 8.94 9.69 -17.01
C SER A 174 7.78 8.72 -16.70
N ALA A 175 6.71 9.24 -16.07
CA ALA A 175 5.50 8.50 -15.71
C ALA A 175 4.64 8.20 -16.93
#